data_AF-A0A286UWQ5-F1
#
_entry.id   AF-A0A286UWQ5-F1
#
_cell.length_a   1.000
_cell.length_b   1.000
_cell.length_c   1.000
_cell.angle_alpha   90.00
_cell.angle_beta   90.00
_cell.angle_gamma   90.00
#
_symmetry.space_group_name_H-M   'P 1'
#
loop_
_entity.id
_entity.type
_entity.pdbx_description
1 polymer ?
#
loop_
_entity_poly.entity_id
_entity_poly.type
_entity_poly.pdbx_seq_one_letter_code
_entity_poly.pdbx_strand_id
1 'polypeptide(L)'
;MSNQNIVFSVHNLQISVNYGAMFQLIGKAHVAISTSLIVKFYRLMSVYFGNTRLLVVALIVITILLALERYMKYNSAQDLSSSTNTKAALALHALSKIVIPSSSIWPEHYVAITRLSARRRNSTVSIPLETLINDIKNGALQIRASSSDFHQLIEGRMCINGWSFELGVTLSNRIDVLRWVISDELSGYSSEMFIKPTPFDEGKQT
;
A
#
# COMPACT_ATOMS: atom_id res chain seq x y z
N MET A 1 4.32 48.66 -5.37
CA MET A 1 4.47 47.29 -5.91
C MET A 1 3.11 46.57 -5.91
N SER A 2 2.19 46.90 -6.84
CA SER A 2 0.81 46.36 -6.82
C SER A 2 0.17 46.08 -8.19
N ASN A 3 0.94 46.12 -9.30
CA ASN A 3 0.37 45.99 -10.65
C ASN A 3 0.68 44.66 -11.38
N GLN A 4 1.57 43.81 -10.87
CA GLN A 4 1.92 42.55 -11.54
C GLN A 4 0.93 41.40 -11.27
N ASN A 5 0.15 41.44 -10.18
CA ASN A 5 -0.80 40.38 -9.85
C ASN A 5 -2.08 40.41 -10.70
N ILE A 6 -2.43 41.54 -11.32
CA ILE A 6 -3.67 41.67 -12.10
C ILE A 6 -3.51 41.03 -13.50
N VAL A 7 -2.31 41.12 -14.09
CA VAL A 7 -2.05 40.60 -15.45
C VAL A 7 -2.06 39.06 -15.48
N PHE A 8 -1.56 38.39 -14.43
CA PHE A 8 -1.60 36.93 -14.33
C PHE A 8 -3.03 36.37 -14.15
N SER A 9 -3.94 37.12 -13.52
CA SER A 9 -5.32 36.68 -13.29
C SER A 9 -6.16 36.67 -14.57
N VAL A 10 -5.97 37.67 -15.45
CA VAL A 10 -6.71 37.77 -16.71
C VAL A 10 -6.27 36.67 -17.70
N HIS A 11 -4.97 36.35 -17.74
CA HIS A 11 -4.45 35.34 -18.68
C HIS A 11 -4.90 33.92 -18.33
N ASN A 12 -5.07 33.59 -17.04
CA ASN A 12 -5.63 32.30 -16.61
C ASN A 12 -7.13 32.18 -16.87
N LEU A 13 -7.86 33.30 -16.86
CA LEU A 13 -9.30 33.31 -17.15
C LEU A 13 -9.59 33.05 -18.63
N GLN A 14 -8.78 33.58 -19.55
CA GLN A 14 -8.91 33.29 -20.99
C GLN A 14 -8.60 31.83 -21.34
N ILE A 15 -7.64 31.22 -20.64
CA ILE A 15 -7.28 29.81 -20.84
C ILE A 15 -8.44 28.91 -20.37
N SER A 16 -9.07 29.21 -19.23
CA SER A 16 -10.22 28.46 -18.69
C SER A 16 -11.46 28.47 -19.61
N VAL A 17 -11.77 29.62 -20.22
CA VAL A 17 -12.94 29.76 -21.11
C VAL A 17 -12.79 28.95 -22.40
N ASN A 18 -11.58 28.84 -22.95
CA ASN A 18 -11.34 28.07 -24.17
C ASN A 18 -11.46 26.55 -23.96
N TYR A 19 -11.06 26.02 -22.80
CA TYR A 19 -11.24 24.60 -22.50
C TYR A 19 -12.72 24.23 -22.34
N GLY A 20 -13.54 25.11 -21.73
CA GLY A 20 -14.97 24.87 -21.56
C GLY A 20 -15.72 24.68 -22.88
N ALA A 21 -15.42 25.49 -23.90
CA ALA A 21 -16.04 25.37 -25.22
C ALA A 21 -15.62 24.07 -25.95
N MET A 22 -14.37 23.66 -25.81
CA MET A 22 -13.85 22.43 -26.44
C MET A 22 -14.48 21.17 -25.83
N PHE A 23 -14.66 21.12 -24.50
CA PHE A 23 -15.32 20.00 -23.82
C PHE A 23 -16.80 19.86 -24.20
N GLN A 24 -17.52 20.97 -24.39
CA GLN A 24 -18.91 20.90 -24.86
C GLN A 24 -19.03 20.39 -26.31
N LEU A 25 -18.04 20.70 -27.16
CA LEU A 25 -18.04 20.23 -28.54
C LEU A 25 -17.76 18.72 -28.63
N ILE A 26 -16.81 18.23 -27.84
CA ILE A 26 -16.50 16.79 -27.72
C ILE A 26 -17.70 16.02 -27.15
N GLY A 27 -18.37 16.57 -26.12
CA GLY A 27 -19.57 15.97 -25.54
C GLY A 27 -20.72 15.82 -26.54
N LYS A 28 -21.00 16.85 -27.34
CA LYS A 28 -22.07 16.82 -28.36
C LYS A 28 -21.75 15.84 -29.49
N ALA A 29 -20.49 15.76 -29.92
CA ALA A 29 -20.06 14.79 -30.93
C ALA A 29 -20.20 13.34 -30.43
N HIS A 30 -19.86 13.07 -29.17
CA HIS A 30 -19.97 11.73 -28.59
C HIS A 30 -21.44 11.27 -28.46
N VAL A 31 -22.36 12.18 -28.14
CA VAL A 31 -23.80 11.89 -28.09
C VAL A 31 -24.39 11.65 -29.49
N ALA A 32 -23.96 12.41 -30.50
CA ALA A 32 -24.41 12.20 -31.89
C ALA A 32 -23.90 10.88 -32.49
N ILE A 33 -22.66 10.50 -32.19
CA ILE A 33 -22.08 9.23 -32.67
C ILE A 33 -22.73 8.04 -31.97
N SER A 34 -22.96 8.11 -30.65
CA SER A 34 -23.59 7.01 -29.90
C SER A 34 -25.04 6.78 -30.32
N THR A 35 -25.82 7.85 -30.52
CA THR A 35 -27.21 7.75 -31.00
C THR A 35 -27.30 7.19 -32.41
N SER A 36 -26.39 7.59 -33.32
CA SER A 36 -26.32 7.05 -34.69
C SER A 36 -25.98 5.55 -34.71
N LEU A 37 -25.05 5.11 -33.85
CA LEU A 37 -24.68 3.70 -33.73
C LEU A 37 -25.81 2.86 -33.13
N ILE A 38 -26.51 3.36 -32.11
CA ILE A 38 -27.66 2.66 -31.50
C ILE A 38 -28.79 2.49 -32.52
N VAL A 39 -29.12 3.52 -33.29
CA VAL A 39 -30.18 3.44 -34.31
C VAL A 39 -29.79 2.47 -35.42
N LYS A 40 -28.54 2.49 -35.89
CA LYS A 40 -28.05 1.54 -36.91
C LYS A 40 -28.03 0.11 -36.39
N PHE A 41 -27.62 -0.11 -35.13
CA PHE A 41 -27.65 -1.41 -34.49
C PHE A 41 -29.08 -1.92 -34.36
N TYR A 42 -30.03 -1.07 -33.92
CA TYR A 42 -31.43 -1.45 -33.79
C TYR A 42 -32.06 -1.79 -35.15
N ARG A 43 -31.71 -1.06 -36.21
CA ARG A 43 -32.18 -1.33 -37.58
C ARG A 43 -31.58 -2.62 -38.16
N LEU A 44 -30.31 -2.90 -37.88
CA LEU A 44 -29.64 -4.14 -38.29
C LEU A 44 -30.25 -5.36 -37.57
N MET A 45 -30.53 -5.21 -36.28
CA MET A 45 -31.15 -6.24 -35.46
C MET A 45 -32.60 -6.48 -35.88
N SER A 46 -33.37 -5.42 -36.16
CA SER A 46 -34.75 -5.47 -36.67
C SER A 46 -34.91 -6.29 -37.96
N VAL A 47 -33.91 -6.30 -38.84
CA VAL A 47 -33.95 -7.05 -40.10
C VAL A 47 -33.66 -8.54 -39.89
N TYR A 48 -33.01 -8.92 -38.78
CA TYR A 48 -32.67 -10.30 -38.44
C TYR A 48 -33.73 -11.02 -37.58
N PHE A 49 -34.84 -10.37 -37.26
CA PHE A 49 -35.68 -10.75 -36.12
C PHE A 49 -36.96 -11.55 -36.43
N GLY A 50 -36.77 -12.87 -36.64
CA GLY A 50 -37.57 -13.88 -35.93
C GLY A 50 -36.99 -14.23 -34.53
N ASN A 51 -35.68 -14.01 -34.37
CA ASN A 51 -34.80 -14.16 -33.19
C ASN A 51 -35.06 -13.31 -31.91
N THR A 52 -35.96 -12.31 -31.92
CA THR A 52 -36.00 -11.20 -30.93
C THR A 52 -36.16 -11.65 -29.52
N ARG A 53 -37.09 -12.57 -29.34
CA ARG A 53 -37.50 -13.03 -28.03
C ARG A 53 -36.37 -13.81 -27.35
N LEU A 54 -35.57 -14.56 -28.12
CA LEU A 54 -34.47 -15.34 -27.57
C LEU A 54 -33.30 -14.46 -27.12
N LEU A 55 -32.95 -13.40 -27.87
CA LEU A 55 -31.87 -12.49 -27.46
C LEU A 55 -32.24 -11.66 -26.23
N VAL A 56 -33.49 -11.20 -26.13
CA VAL A 56 -33.97 -10.47 -24.94
C VAL A 56 -33.94 -11.38 -23.71
N VAL A 57 -34.41 -12.63 -23.83
CA VAL A 57 -34.35 -13.60 -22.73
C VAL A 57 -32.91 -13.90 -22.34
N ALA A 58 -32.00 -14.10 -23.30
CA ALA A 58 -30.59 -14.34 -23.02
C ALA A 58 -29.93 -13.17 -22.26
N LEU A 59 -30.22 -11.92 -22.65
CA LEU A 59 -29.71 -10.74 -21.96
C LEU A 59 -30.24 -10.62 -20.52
N ILE A 60 -31.52 -10.94 -20.29
CA ILE A 60 -32.11 -10.95 -18.95
C ILE A 60 -31.45 -12.02 -18.07
N VAL A 61 -31.20 -13.22 -18.61
CA VAL A 61 -30.51 -14.28 -17.87
C VAL A 61 -29.09 -13.86 -17.50
N ILE A 62 -28.35 -13.25 -18.43
CA ILE A 62 -26.99 -12.76 -18.18
C ILE A 62 -26.99 -11.68 -17.10
N THR A 63 -27.92 -10.72 -17.12
CA THR A 63 -27.99 -9.67 -16.10
C THR A 63 -28.34 -10.23 -14.73
N ILE A 64 -29.24 -11.21 -14.64
CA ILE A 64 -29.57 -11.91 -13.39
C ILE A 64 -28.35 -12.66 -12.85
N LEU A 65 -27.60 -13.38 -13.69
CA LEU A 65 -26.40 -14.10 -13.28
C LEU A 65 -25.31 -13.16 -12.75
N LEU A 66 -25.07 -12.03 -13.43
CA LEU A 66 -24.13 -11.00 -12.97
C LEU A 66 -24.58 -10.33 -11.67
N ALA A 67 -25.88 -10.09 -11.51
CA ALA A 67 -26.45 -9.56 -10.27
C ALA A 67 -26.28 -10.55 -9.10
N LEU A 68 -26.51 -11.85 -9.33
CA LEU A 68 -26.28 -12.90 -8.35
C LEU A 68 -24.81 -13.02 -7.96
N GLU A 69 -23.89 -12.96 -8.92
CA GLU A 69 -22.44 -13.00 -8.63
C GLU A 69 -22.02 -11.82 -7.74
N ARG A 70 -22.53 -10.61 -8.04
CA ARG A 70 -22.28 -9.42 -7.22
C ARG A 70 -22.93 -9.53 -5.85
N TYR A 71 -24.15 -10.04 -5.76
CA TYR A 71 -24.86 -10.25 -4.50
C TYR A 71 -24.11 -11.23 -3.59
N MET A 72 -23.63 -12.35 -4.15
CA MET A 72 -22.83 -13.34 -3.41
C MET A 72 -21.50 -12.76 -2.92
N LYS A 73 -20.80 -11.97 -3.76
CA LYS A 73 -19.58 -11.25 -3.36
C LYS A 73 -19.85 -10.21 -2.27
N TYR A 74 -21.00 -9.53 -2.32
CA TYR A 74 -21.37 -8.52 -1.33
C TYR A 74 -21.72 -9.15 0.03
N ASN A 75 -22.57 -10.19 0.06
CA ASN A 75 -22.90 -10.88 1.31
C ASN A 75 -21.68 -11.55 1.94
N SER A 76 -20.78 -12.13 1.13
CA SER A 76 -19.52 -12.70 1.64
C SER A 76 -18.59 -11.66 2.28
N ALA A 77 -18.72 -10.37 1.95
CA ALA A 77 -17.90 -9.32 2.54
C ALA A 77 -18.40 -8.89 3.93
N GLN A 78 -19.69 -9.09 4.25
CA GLN A 78 -20.29 -8.68 5.51
C GLN A 78 -19.91 -9.62 6.66
N ASP A 79 -20.00 -10.95 6.47
CA ASP A 79 -19.58 -11.93 7.47
C ASP A 79 -18.06 -11.93 7.71
N LEU A 80 -17.29 -11.50 6.70
CA LEU A 80 -15.84 -11.37 6.84
C LEU A 80 -15.44 -10.19 7.74
N SER A 81 -16.28 -9.16 7.87
CA SER A 81 -15.93 -7.93 8.57
C SER A 81 -15.77 -8.12 10.09
N SER A 82 -16.64 -8.93 10.72
CA SER A 82 -16.59 -9.24 12.15
C SER A 82 -15.36 -10.09 12.49
N SER A 83 -15.12 -11.15 11.70
CA SER A 83 -13.94 -12.02 11.86
C SER A 83 -12.62 -11.27 11.60
N THR A 84 -12.60 -10.36 10.62
CA THR A 84 -11.41 -9.57 10.29
C THR A 84 -11.02 -8.64 11.44
N ASN A 85 -11.99 -8.02 12.12
CA ASN A 85 -11.71 -7.14 13.26
C ASN A 85 -11.07 -7.91 14.42
N THR A 86 -11.59 -9.11 14.74
CA THR A 86 -10.98 -9.98 15.77
C THR A 86 -9.57 -10.41 15.38
N LYS A 87 -9.36 -10.83 14.12
CA LYS A 87 -8.02 -11.20 13.63
C LYS A 87 -7.04 -10.04 13.67
N ALA A 88 -7.47 -8.84 13.28
CA ALA A 88 -6.64 -7.64 13.34
C ALA A 88 -6.26 -7.30 14.79
N ALA A 89 -7.21 -7.42 15.74
CA ALA A 89 -6.92 -7.25 17.16
C ALA A 89 -5.92 -8.29 17.68
N LEU A 90 -6.02 -9.55 17.25
CA LEU A 90 -5.05 -10.59 17.60
C LEU A 90 -3.66 -10.33 16.99
N ALA A 91 -3.59 -9.88 15.74
CA ALA A 91 -2.34 -9.49 15.08
C ALA A 91 -1.67 -8.31 15.80
N LEU A 92 -2.45 -7.29 16.15
CA LEU A 92 -1.97 -6.13 16.90
C LEU A 92 -1.51 -6.51 18.32
N HIS A 93 -2.25 -7.41 18.98
CA HIS A 93 -1.84 -7.96 20.27
C HIS A 93 -0.54 -8.78 20.16
N ALA A 94 -0.37 -9.58 19.12
CA ALA A 94 0.89 -10.27 18.86
C ALA A 94 2.04 -9.28 18.59
N LEU A 95 1.78 -8.22 17.81
CA LEU A 95 2.75 -7.14 17.55
C LEU A 95 3.17 -6.44 18.85
N SER A 96 2.25 -6.26 19.80
CA SER A 96 2.51 -5.65 21.12
C SER A 96 3.48 -6.44 22.01
N LYS A 97 3.76 -7.70 21.66
CA LYS A 97 4.79 -8.50 22.33
C LYS A 97 6.19 -8.17 21.84
N ILE A 98 6.32 -7.68 20.60
CA ILE A 98 7.59 -7.32 19.95
C ILE A 98 7.92 -5.85 20.22
N VAL A 99 6.96 -4.97 19.92
CA VAL A 99 7.11 -3.52 20.01
C VAL A 99 6.01 -2.93 20.87
N ILE A 100 6.34 -1.88 21.62
CA ILE A 100 5.44 -1.15 22.51
C ILE A 100 5.33 0.28 21.99
N PRO A 101 4.12 0.81 21.75
CA PRO A 101 3.95 2.22 21.45
C PRO A 101 4.26 3.07 22.69
N SER A 102 5.05 4.14 22.51
CA SER A 102 5.42 5.01 23.64
C SER A 102 4.23 5.79 24.21
N SER A 103 3.18 6.04 23.43
CA SER A 103 2.05 6.92 23.77
C SER A 103 0.73 6.20 24.06
N SER A 104 0.75 4.92 24.45
CA SER A 104 -0.45 4.04 24.62
C SER A 104 -1.34 3.90 23.38
N ILE A 105 -1.07 4.65 22.31
CA ILE A 105 -1.80 4.69 21.05
C ILE A 105 -0.87 4.16 19.95
N TRP A 106 -1.35 3.19 19.19
CA TRP A 106 -0.62 2.64 18.05
C TRP A 106 -0.57 3.64 16.90
N PRO A 107 0.59 3.82 16.23
CA PRO A 107 0.64 4.56 14.98
C PRO A 107 -0.29 3.94 13.94
N GLU A 108 -1.00 4.78 13.18
CA GLU A 108 -2.08 4.37 12.27
C GLU A 108 -1.62 3.33 11.23
N HIS A 109 -0.38 3.45 10.76
CA HIS A 109 0.16 2.55 9.75
C HIS A 109 0.34 1.11 10.27
N TYR A 110 0.68 0.86 11.55
CA TYR A 110 0.70 -0.50 12.10
C TYR A 110 -0.70 -1.09 12.23
N VAL A 111 -1.69 -0.25 12.57
CA VAL A 111 -3.10 -0.66 12.59
C VAL A 111 -3.56 -1.00 11.16
N ALA A 112 -3.16 -0.23 10.16
CA ALA A 112 -3.44 -0.51 8.77
C ALA A 112 -2.79 -1.82 8.29
N ILE A 113 -1.50 -2.04 8.60
CA ILE A 113 -0.76 -3.26 8.22
C ILE A 113 -1.40 -4.51 8.86
N THR A 114 -1.74 -4.45 10.15
CA THR A 114 -2.37 -5.58 10.85
C THR A 114 -3.77 -5.86 10.30
N ARG A 115 -4.57 -4.84 9.98
CA ARG A 115 -5.87 -4.99 9.30
C ARG A 115 -5.74 -5.59 7.91
N LEU A 116 -4.76 -5.16 7.12
CA LEU A 116 -4.50 -5.70 5.79
C LEU A 116 -4.06 -7.17 5.87
N SER A 117 -3.19 -7.49 6.83
CA SER A 117 -2.71 -8.85 7.07
C SER A 117 -3.84 -9.77 7.55
N ALA A 118 -4.76 -9.27 8.38
CA ALA A 118 -5.94 -9.99 8.84
C ALA A 118 -6.93 -10.37 7.73
N ARG A 119 -6.94 -9.64 6.62
CA ARG A 119 -7.73 -9.97 5.43
C ARG A 119 -7.08 -11.06 4.58
N ARG A 120 -5.77 -11.28 4.73
CA ARG A 120 -5.05 -12.29 3.97
C ARG A 120 -5.22 -13.66 4.64
N ARG A 121 -5.05 -14.72 3.85
CA ARG A 121 -5.11 -16.11 4.35
C ARG A 121 -3.85 -16.48 5.14
N ASN A 122 -2.71 -15.86 4.82
CA ASN A 122 -1.48 -16.00 5.57
C ASN A 122 -1.47 -15.02 6.74
N SER A 123 -1.30 -15.53 7.96
CA SER A 123 -1.13 -14.74 9.18
C SER A 123 0.26 -14.08 9.22
N THR A 124 0.66 -13.41 8.14
CA THR A 124 1.99 -12.78 8.01
C THR A 124 1.83 -11.26 8.02
N VAL A 125 2.50 -10.61 8.95
CA VAL A 125 2.57 -9.16 9.09
C VAL A 125 3.93 -8.70 8.57
N SER A 126 3.91 -7.99 7.44
CA SER A 126 5.12 -7.42 6.83
C SER A 126 5.29 -5.97 7.28
N ILE A 127 6.33 -5.70 8.07
CA ILE A 127 6.60 -4.37 8.61
C ILE A 127 7.71 -3.72 7.78
N PRO A 128 7.47 -2.57 7.13
CA PRO A 128 8.53 -1.88 6.41
C PRO A 128 9.69 -1.51 7.35
N LEU A 129 10.89 -1.98 7.03
CA LEU A 129 12.08 -1.77 7.88
C LEU A 129 12.36 -0.28 8.13
N GLU A 130 12.23 0.53 7.08
CA GLU A 130 12.42 1.98 7.16
C GLU A 130 11.44 2.66 8.13
N THR A 131 10.17 2.29 8.05
CA THR A 131 9.13 2.80 8.96
C THR A 131 9.43 2.41 10.40
N LEU A 132 9.80 1.14 10.65
CA LEU A 132 10.16 0.66 11.98
C LEU A 132 11.33 1.45 12.58
N ILE A 133 12.41 1.64 11.81
CA ILE A 133 13.60 2.37 12.26
C ILE A 133 13.23 3.84 12.55
N ASN A 134 12.47 4.48 11.67
CA ASN A 134 12.06 5.87 11.84
C ASN A 134 11.17 6.05 13.08
N ASP A 135 10.24 5.14 13.35
CA ASP A 135 9.38 5.20 14.52
C ASP A 135 10.15 4.97 15.82
N ILE A 136 11.13 4.05 15.82
CA ILE A 136 12.01 3.83 16.97
C ILE A 136 12.84 5.10 17.22
N LYS A 137 13.44 5.66 16.17
CA LYS A 137 14.26 6.88 16.24
C LYS A 137 13.46 8.09 16.75
N ASN A 138 12.20 8.21 16.33
CA ASN A 138 11.30 9.27 16.77
C ASN A 138 10.68 9.00 18.16
N GLY A 139 11.02 7.87 18.79
CA GLY A 139 10.46 7.47 20.07
C GLY A 139 8.97 7.15 20.01
N ALA A 140 8.39 6.90 18.83
CA ALA A 140 7.01 6.46 18.68
C ALA A 140 6.83 4.99 19.11
N LEU A 141 7.87 4.17 18.88
CA LEU A 141 7.92 2.77 19.28
C LEU A 141 9.17 2.47 20.12
N GLN A 142 9.04 1.47 20.99
CA GLN A 142 10.14 0.87 21.74
C GLN A 142 10.13 -0.65 21.55
N ILE A 143 11.30 -1.27 21.36
CA ILE A 143 11.42 -2.73 21.27
C ILE A 143 11.46 -3.30 22.69
N ARG A 144 10.61 -4.30 22.99
CA ARG A 144 10.45 -4.83 24.34
C ARG A 144 11.66 -5.64 24.83
N ALA A 145 12.22 -6.50 23.98
CA ALA A 145 13.43 -7.26 24.24
C ALA A 145 14.38 -7.16 23.04
N SER A 146 15.29 -6.19 23.10
CA SER A 146 16.13 -5.78 21.96
C SER A 146 17.12 -6.86 21.49
N SER A 147 17.57 -7.76 22.37
CA SER A 147 18.63 -8.72 22.02
C SER A 147 18.12 -9.97 21.31
N SER A 148 17.04 -10.60 21.78
CA SER A 148 16.51 -11.85 21.21
C SER A 148 15.50 -11.61 20.09
N ASP A 149 14.54 -10.72 20.32
CA ASP A 149 13.35 -10.61 19.47
C ASP A 149 13.69 -9.88 18.16
N PHE A 150 14.59 -8.90 18.24
CA PHE A 150 15.03 -8.17 17.06
C PHE A 150 15.81 -9.07 16.10
N HIS A 151 16.65 -9.96 16.62
CA HIS A 151 17.38 -10.92 15.79
C HIS A 151 16.43 -11.86 15.06
N GLN A 152 15.46 -12.46 15.77
CA GLN A 152 14.44 -13.32 15.16
C GLN A 152 13.57 -12.58 14.13
N LEU A 153 13.30 -11.29 14.35
CA LEU A 153 12.57 -10.44 13.43
C LEU A 153 13.35 -10.16 12.14
N ILE A 154 14.67 -9.93 12.24
CA ILE A 154 15.58 -9.79 11.09
C ILE A 154 15.67 -11.09 10.29
N GLU A 155 15.74 -12.23 10.96
CA GLU A 155 15.78 -13.54 10.30
C GLU A 155 14.44 -13.92 9.64
N GLY A 156 13.36 -13.17 9.89
CA GLY A 156 12.01 -13.50 9.43
C GLY A 156 11.45 -14.76 10.08
N ARG A 157 11.96 -15.14 11.26
CA ARG A 157 11.56 -16.34 12.02
C ARG A 157 10.63 -16.03 13.19
N MET A 158 10.34 -14.75 13.42
CA MET A 158 9.52 -14.31 14.54
C MET A 158 8.07 -14.77 14.38
N CYS A 159 7.61 -15.67 15.26
CA CYS A 159 6.24 -16.16 15.28
C CYS A 159 5.62 -15.99 16.68
N ILE A 160 4.51 -15.26 16.77
CA ILE A 160 3.80 -15.00 18.03
C ILE A 160 2.31 -15.24 17.83
N ASN A 161 1.70 -16.11 18.64
CA ASN A 161 0.27 -16.44 18.57
C ASN A 161 -0.18 -16.86 17.16
N GLY A 162 0.67 -17.59 16.42
CA GLY A 162 0.39 -18.03 15.05
C GLY A 162 0.52 -16.93 13.98
N TRP A 163 1.03 -15.74 14.35
CA TRP A 163 1.36 -14.68 13.41
C TRP A 163 2.86 -14.65 13.14
N SER A 164 3.24 -14.69 11.86
CA SER A 164 4.61 -14.52 11.40
C SER A 164 4.88 -13.03 11.18
N PHE A 165 5.97 -12.52 11.74
CA PHE A 165 6.40 -11.15 11.54
C PHE A 165 7.67 -11.13 10.70
N GLU A 166 7.64 -10.36 9.62
CA GLU A 166 8.77 -10.21 8.71
C GLU A 166 9.08 -8.73 8.49
N LEU A 167 10.36 -8.42 8.30
CA LEU A 167 10.79 -7.08 7.92
C LEU A 167 10.75 -6.94 6.40
N GLY A 168 9.84 -6.10 5.93
CA GLY A 168 9.76 -5.69 4.54
C GLY A 168 10.95 -4.80 4.19
N VAL A 169 11.96 -5.39 3.54
CA VAL A 169 13.09 -4.64 2.97
C VAL A 169 12.74 -4.22 1.54
N THR A 170 12.58 -2.92 1.32
CA THR A 170 12.30 -2.36 -0.02
C THR A 170 13.47 -2.63 -0.97
N LEU A 171 13.20 -2.62 -2.28
CA LEU A 171 14.25 -2.78 -3.29
C LEU A 171 15.32 -1.68 -3.17
N SER A 172 14.90 -0.45 -2.84
CA SER A 172 15.81 0.68 -2.59
C SER A 172 16.82 0.34 -1.49
N ASN A 173 16.33 -0.13 -0.33
CA ASN A 173 17.20 -0.48 0.79
C ASN A 173 18.18 -1.59 0.43
N ARG A 174 17.76 -2.57 -0.40
CA ARG A 174 18.65 -3.62 -0.89
C ARG A 174 19.75 -3.06 -1.79
N ILE A 175 19.41 -2.11 -2.67
CA ILE A 175 20.39 -1.45 -3.55
C ILE A 175 21.38 -0.63 -2.72
N ASP A 176 20.91 0.06 -1.68
CA ASP A 176 21.79 0.86 -0.81
C ASP A 176 22.78 -0.02 -0.02
N VAL A 177 22.30 -1.14 0.53
CA VAL A 177 23.17 -2.14 1.19
C VAL A 177 24.15 -2.73 0.19
N LEU A 178 23.71 -3.09 -1.02
CA LEU A 178 24.58 -3.62 -2.06
C LEU A 178 25.65 -2.60 -2.47
N ARG A 179 25.27 -1.33 -2.63
CA ARG A 179 26.21 -0.23 -2.93
C ARG A 179 27.23 -0.08 -1.81
N TRP A 180 26.81 -0.15 -0.55
CA TRP A 180 27.71 -0.07 0.60
C TRP A 180 28.70 -1.24 0.62
N VAL A 181 28.24 -2.49 0.43
CA VAL A 181 29.10 -3.68 0.34
C VAL A 181 30.11 -3.55 -0.80
N ILE A 182 29.67 -3.13 -1.99
CA ILE A 182 30.58 -2.92 -3.13
C ILE A 182 31.60 -1.82 -2.83
N SER A 183 31.19 -0.76 -2.14
CA SER A 183 32.09 0.35 -1.80
C SER A 183 33.13 -0.08 -0.75
N ASP A 184 32.75 -0.92 0.20
CA ASP A 184 33.65 -1.48 1.22
C ASP A 184 34.74 -2.34 0.56
N GLU A 185 34.34 -3.28 -0.31
CA GLU A 185 35.27 -4.14 -1.07
C GLU A 185 36.22 -3.32 -1.97
N LEU A 186 35.70 -2.29 -2.65
CA LEU A 186 36.51 -1.43 -3.51
C LEU A 186 37.43 -0.48 -2.74
N SER A 187 37.08 -0.13 -1.51
CA SER A 187 37.86 0.81 -0.69
C SER A 187 39.22 0.24 -0.27
N GLY A 188 39.42 -1.08 -0.40
CA GLY A 188 40.71 -1.72 -0.17
C GLY A 188 41.26 -1.49 1.24
N TYR A 189 40.39 -1.12 2.21
CA TYR A 189 40.78 -0.99 3.61
C TYR A 189 41.17 -2.38 4.11
N SER A 190 42.47 -2.67 4.08
CA SER A 190 43.03 -3.84 4.74
C SER A 190 42.60 -3.78 6.21
N SER A 191 41.81 -4.77 6.65
CA SER A 191 41.30 -4.88 8.04
C SER A 191 42.42 -4.94 9.09
N GLU A 192 43.69 -4.96 8.68
CA GLU A 192 44.87 -4.95 9.55
C GLU A 192 45.09 -3.65 10.34
N MET A 193 44.36 -2.56 10.05
CA MET A 193 44.51 -1.30 10.80
C MET A 193 43.64 -1.20 12.08
N PHE A 194 42.90 -2.26 12.44
CA PHE A 194 42.22 -2.33 13.73
C PHE A 194 43.22 -2.59 14.87
N ILE A 195 43.77 -1.48 15.36
CA ILE A 195 44.30 -1.20 16.69
C ILE A 195 44.63 -2.47 17.50
N LYS A 196 45.91 -2.85 17.46
CA LYS A 196 46.51 -3.68 18.50
C LYS A 196 46.21 -3.00 19.84
N PRO A 197 45.51 -3.63 20.80
CA PRO A 197 45.20 -2.99 22.07
C PRO A 197 46.51 -2.56 22.70
N THR A 198 46.70 -1.24 22.85
CA THR A 198 47.79 -0.70 23.65
C THR A 198 47.63 -1.26 25.05
N PRO A 199 48.67 -1.94 25.60
CA PRO A 199 48.59 -2.46 26.95
C PRO A 199 48.25 -1.32 27.89
N PHE A 200 47.25 -1.56 28.73
CA PHE A 200 46.82 -0.64 29.77
C PHE A 200 47.97 -0.57 30.78
N ASP A 201 48.73 0.54 30.77
CA ASP A 201 49.75 0.77 31.79
C ASP A 201 49.05 0.99 33.13
N GLU A 202 49.04 -0.06 33.96
CA GLU A 202 48.64 0.01 35.37
C GLU A 202 49.62 0.91 36.12
N GLY A 203 49.32 2.19 36.13
CA GLY A 203 49.96 3.15 37.01
C GLY A 203 49.75 2.75 38.46
N LYS A 204 50.80 2.22 39.09
CA LYS A 204 50.95 2.11 40.54
C LYS A 204 50.68 3.48 41.17
N GLN A 205 49.56 3.63 41.86
CA GLN A 205 49.39 4.67 42.87
C GLN A 205 50.15 4.23 44.12
N THR A 206 51.28 4.88 44.38
CA THR A 206 51.98 4.91 45.67
C THR A 206 51.35 5.93 46.60
#